data_AF-A0A2F0AD41-F1
#
_entry.id   AF-A0A2F0AD41-F1
#
_cell.length_a   1.000
_cell.length_b   1.000
_cell.length_c   1.000
_cell.angle_alpha   90.00
_cell.angle_beta   90.00
_cell.angle_gamma   90.00
#
_symmetry.space_group_name_H-M   'P 1'
#
loop_
_entity.id
_entity.type
_entity.pdbx_description
1 polymer ?
#
loop_
_entity_poly.entity_id
_entity_poly.type
_entity_poly.pdbx_seq_one_letter_code
_entity_poly.pdbx_strand_id
1 'polypeptide(L)'
;NKIFSKIAKTKKNANSNYLTTKELSKTTGISSRRLNQWFSDNKLMYKKDDDWITTKKGKDIGGIEKIGQYGQFVIWPEEIVDHIGE
;
A
#
# COMPACT_ATOMS: atom_id res chain seq x y z
N ASN A 1 12.62 -1.23 11.44
CA ASN A 1 12.60 0.09 10.77
C ASN A 1 11.59 1.01 11.43
N LYS A 2 12.06 2.18 11.89
CA LYS A 2 11.28 3.19 12.64
C LYS A 2 10.07 3.71 11.85
N ILE A 3 10.17 3.70 10.52
CA ILE A 3 9.10 4.09 9.57
C ILE A 3 7.85 3.21 9.74
N PHE A 4 7.98 1.88 9.64
CA PHE A 4 6.83 0.97 9.73
C PHE A 4 6.16 0.98 11.12
N SER A 5 6.94 1.20 12.19
CA SER A 5 6.39 1.38 13.53
C SER A 5 5.61 2.69 13.69
N LYS A 6 5.94 3.72 12.90
CA LYS A 6 5.19 4.98 12.87
C LYS A 6 3.89 4.79 12.10
N ILE A 7 3.92 4.16 10.93
CA ILE A 7 2.73 3.88 10.10
C ILE A 7 1.69 3.06 10.88
N ALA A 8 2.13 1.98 11.55
CA ALA A 8 1.24 1.15 12.36
C ALA A 8 0.63 1.90 13.56
N LYS A 9 1.34 2.90 14.12
CA LYS A 9 0.81 3.77 15.18
C LYS A 9 -0.18 4.80 14.64
N THR A 10 0.08 5.40 13.47
CA THR A 10 -0.82 6.35 12.82
C THR A 10 -2.17 5.70 12.47
N LYS A 11 -2.14 4.46 11.95
CA LYS A 11 -3.35 3.66 11.67
C LYS A 11 -4.27 3.50 12.89
N LYS A 12 -3.71 3.37 14.10
CA LYS A 12 -4.51 3.10 15.31
C LYS A 12 -5.42 4.27 15.71
N ASN A 13 -5.18 5.47 15.19
CA ASN A 13 -5.84 6.71 15.63
C ASN A 13 -6.66 7.43 14.54
N ALA A 14 -6.71 6.94 13.30
CA ALA A 14 -7.30 7.67 12.16
C ALA A 14 -8.39 6.87 11.42
N ASN A 15 -9.45 7.56 11.01
CA ASN A 15 -10.42 7.11 9.99
C ASN A 15 -9.82 7.34 8.59
N SER A 16 -8.78 6.59 8.24
CA SER A 16 -8.07 6.77 6.97
C SER A 16 -8.93 6.35 5.77
N ASN A 17 -8.88 7.13 4.69
CA ASN A 17 -9.40 6.70 3.40
C ASN A 17 -8.49 5.61 2.82
N TYR A 18 -9.08 4.52 2.34
CA TYR A 18 -8.34 3.46 1.67
C TYR A 18 -8.42 3.64 0.16
N LEU A 19 -7.27 3.79 -0.45
CA LEU A 19 -7.11 4.10 -1.86
C LEU A 19 -6.40 2.97 -2.58
N THR A 20 -6.82 2.71 -3.81
CA THR A 20 -6.07 1.88 -4.77
C THR A 20 -4.74 2.55 -5.10
N THR A 21 -3.75 1.77 -5.55
CA THR A 21 -2.50 2.35 -6.07
C THR A 21 -2.74 3.38 -7.18
N LYS A 22 -3.80 3.21 -7.98
CA LYS A 22 -4.18 4.18 -9.03
C LYS A 22 -4.67 5.50 -8.44
N GLU A 23 -5.45 5.46 -7.37
CA GLU A 23 -5.89 6.68 -6.67
C GLU A 23 -4.73 7.37 -5.96
N LEU A 24 -3.87 6.61 -5.27
CA LEU A 24 -2.63 7.15 -4.68
C LEU A 24 -1.74 7.82 -5.73
N SER A 25 -1.67 7.24 -6.94
CA SER A 25 -0.91 7.82 -8.05
C SER A 25 -1.46 9.19 -8.46
N LYS A 26 -2.79 9.35 -8.48
CA LYS A 26 -3.44 10.63 -8.80
C LYS A 26 -3.20 11.68 -7.72
N THR A 27 -3.22 11.30 -6.44
CA THR A 27 -3.04 12.25 -5.34
C THR A 27 -1.60 12.70 -5.17
N THR A 28 -0.63 11.81 -5.41
CA THR A 28 0.80 12.08 -5.19
C THR A 28 1.56 12.54 -6.42
N GLY A 29 1.03 12.29 -7.62
CA GLY A 29 1.76 12.43 -8.89
C GLY A 29 2.82 11.34 -9.13
N ILE A 30 3.03 10.42 -8.18
CA ILE A 30 3.93 9.27 -8.35
C ILE A 30 3.21 8.24 -9.23
N SER A 31 3.87 7.71 -10.25
CA SER A 31 3.24 6.71 -11.12
C SER A 31 2.86 5.43 -10.34
N SER A 32 1.72 4.82 -10.67
CA SER A 32 1.30 3.55 -10.06
C SER A 32 2.36 2.46 -10.15
N ARG A 33 3.16 2.45 -11.23
CA ARG A 33 4.29 1.55 -11.40
C ARG A 33 5.35 1.76 -10.31
N ARG A 34 5.72 3.00 -10.01
CA ARG A 34 6.72 3.34 -8.99
C ARG A 34 6.19 3.03 -7.57
N LEU A 35 4.91 3.31 -7.32
CA LEU A 35 4.26 2.94 -6.06
C LEU A 35 4.27 1.41 -5.86
N ASN A 36 3.86 0.65 -6.87
CA ASN A 36 3.85 -0.81 -6.80
C ASN A 36 5.24 -1.39 -6.62
N GLN A 37 6.25 -0.81 -7.29
CA GLN A 37 7.65 -1.20 -7.10
C GLN A 37 8.09 -0.96 -5.66
N TRP A 38 7.81 0.23 -5.10
CA TRP A 38 8.18 0.56 -3.72
C TRP A 38 7.54 -0.39 -2.70
N PHE A 39 6.25 -0.72 -2.85
CA PHE A 39 5.58 -1.70 -1.98
C PHE A 39 6.23 -3.09 -2.08
N SER A 40 6.62 -3.51 -3.28
CA SER A 40 7.25 -4.82 -3.52
C SER A 40 8.66 -4.87 -2.94
N ASP A 41 9.48 -3.85 -3.18
CA ASP A 41 10.86 -3.74 -2.68
C ASP A 41 10.89 -3.72 -1.14
N ASN A 42 9.88 -3.10 -0.53
CA ASN A 42 9.72 -3.06 0.93
C ASN A 42 9.09 -4.34 1.52
N LYS A 43 8.86 -5.37 0.70
CA LYS A 43 8.24 -6.64 1.07
C LYS A 43 6.87 -6.44 1.73
N LEU A 44 6.11 -5.46 1.25
CA LEU A 44 4.77 -5.16 1.74
C LEU A 44 3.72 -5.94 0.95
N MET A 45 3.94 -6.12 -0.35
CA MET A 45 3.15 -6.97 -1.21
C MET A 45 4.05 -7.72 -2.19
N TYR A 46 3.47 -8.69 -2.90
CA TYR A 46 4.12 -9.36 -4.01
C TYR A 46 3.07 -9.69 -5.08
N LYS A 47 3.54 -9.87 -6.33
CA LYS A 47 2.69 -10.31 -7.43
C LYS A 47 2.76 -11.83 -7.54
N LYS A 48 1.60 -12.48 -7.66
CA LYS A 48 1.47 -13.90 -7.98
C LYS A 48 0.46 -14.02 -9.12
N ASP A 49 0.91 -14.50 -10.27
CA ASP A 49 0.11 -14.52 -11.51
C ASP A 49 -0.43 -13.11 -11.81
N ASP A 50 -1.75 -12.91 -11.88
CA ASP A 50 -2.37 -11.59 -12.07
C ASP A 50 -2.77 -10.89 -10.75
N ASP A 51 -2.54 -11.54 -9.61
CA ASP A 51 -2.95 -11.07 -8.29
C ASP A 51 -1.82 -10.32 -7.57
N TRP A 52 -2.16 -9.18 -6.96
CA TRP A 52 -1.35 -8.57 -5.92
C TRP A 52 -1.79 -9.07 -4.55
N ILE A 53 -0.86 -9.68 -3.82
CA ILE A 53 -1.10 -10.26 -2.50
C ILE A 53 -0.34 -9.47 -1.46
N THR A 54 -1.01 -9.09 -0.37
CA THR A 54 -0.34 -8.36 0.71
C THR A 54 0.32 -9.32 1.69
N THR A 55 1.53 -8.99 2.12
CA THR A 55 2.26 -9.77 3.13
C THR A 55 1.71 -9.47 4.52
N LYS A 56 2.12 -10.25 5.53
CA LYS A 56 1.84 -9.91 6.94
C LYS A 56 2.29 -8.48 7.28
N LYS A 57 3.49 -8.09 6.84
CA LYS A 57 4.03 -6.73 7.03
C LYS A 57 3.17 -5.66 6.34
N GLY A 58 2.67 -5.96 5.14
CA GLY A 58 1.71 -5.12 4.43
C GLY A 58 0.42 -4.92 5.23
N LYS A 59 -0.18 -6.01 5.77
CA LYS A 59 -1.38 -5.94 6.62
C LYS A 59 -1.16 -5.12 7.89
N ASP A 60 -0.01 -5.29 8.53
CA ASP A 60 0.36 -4.58 9.76
C ASP A 60 0.38 -3.06 9.56
N ILE A 61 0.76 -2.59 8.35
CA ILE A 61 0.76 -1.17 7.99
C ILE A 61 -0.54 -0.70 7.30
N GLY A 62 -1.53 -1.58 7.16
CA GLY A 62 -2.85 -1.24 6.63
C GLY A 62 -3.13 -1.70 5.20
N GLY A 63 -2.30 -2.50 4.56
CA GLY A 63 -2.65 -3.10 3.27
C GLY A 63 -3.86 -4.04 3.40
N ILE A 64 -4.85 -3.88 2.52
CA ILE A 64 -6.03 -4.75 2.45
C ILE A 64 -6.16 -5.31 1.03
N GLU A 65 -6.25 -6.64 0.90
CA GLU A 65 -6.55 -7.28 -0.38
C GLU A 65 -8.03 -7.08 -0.75
N LYS A 66 -8.28 -6.79 -2.03
CA LYS A 66 -9.60 -6.69 -2.66
C LYS A 66 -9.60 -7.48 -3.96
N ILE A 67 -10.76 -7.98 -4.35
CA ILE A 67 -10.96 -8.68 -5.62
C ILE A 67 -11.48 -7.66 -6.64
N GLY A 68 -10.81 -7.56 -7.79
CA GLY A 68 -11.22 -6.74 -8.92
C GLY A 68 -11.54 -7.57 -10.15
N GLN A 69 -11.89 -6.88 -11.24
CA GLN A 69 -12.20 -7.51 -12.53
C GLN A 69 -11.03 -8.31 -13.13
N TYR A 70 -9.79 -7.91 -12.84
CA TYR A 70 -8.56 -8.48 -13.42
C TYR A 70 -7.71 -9.24 -12.41
N GLY A 71 -8.31 -9.68 -11.29
CA GLY A 71 -7.61 -10.31 -10.19
C GLY A 71 -7.58 -9.45 -8.93
N GLN A 72 -6.82 -9.90 -7.93
CA GLN A 72 -6.68 -9.25 -6.64
C GLN A 72 -5.76 -8.03 -6.72
N PHE A 73 -6.12 -7.00 -5.96
CA PHE A 73 -5.32 -5.80 -5.78
C PHE A 73 -5.27 -5.42 -4.30
N VAL A 74 -4.31 -4.59 -3.93
CA VAL A 74 -4.17 -4.08 -2.56
C VAL A 74 -4.57 -2.61 -2.52
N ILE A 75 -5.41 -2.26 -1.56
CA ILE A 75 -5.69 -0.86 -1.19
C ILE A 75 -4.90 -0.50 0.07
N TRP A 76 -4.50 0.76 0.17
CA TRP A 76 -3.68 1.27 1.26
C TRP A 76 -4.30 2.53 1.86
N PRO A 77 -4.04 2.81 3.15
CA PRO A 77 -4.34 4.11 3.73
C PRO A 77 -3.65 5.22 2.95
N GLU A 78 -4.33 6.34 2.73
CA GLU A 78 -3.79 7.46 1.95
C GLU A 78 -2.45 7.99 2.48
N GLU A 79 -2.26 7.95 3.81
CA GLU A 79 -1.07 8.44 4.51
C GLU A 79 0.17 7.56 4.29
N ILE A 80 0.03 6.39 3.66
CA ILE A 80 1.19 5.53 3.38
C ILE A 80 2.18 6.22 2.44
N VAL A 81 1.69 7.15 1.61
CA VAL A 81 2.49 7.83 0.59
C VAL A 81 3.47 8.83 1.18
N ASP A 82 3.22 9.33 2.40
CA ASP A 82 4.13 10.23 3.12
C ASP A 82 5.49 9.58 3.40
N HIS A 83 5.56 8.24 3.29
CA HIS A 83 6.76 7.45 3.52
C HIS A 83 7.39 6.90 2.24
N ILE A 84 6.83 7.22 1.07
CA ILE A 84 7.33 6.75 -0.22
C ILE A 84 8.36 7.75 -0.75
N GLY A 85 9.64 7.39 -0.67
CA GLY A 85 10.74 8.22 -1.18
C GLY A 85 11.76 8.66 -0.12
N GLU A 86 11.55 8.29 1.15
CA GLU A 86 12.61 8.29 2.17
C GLU A 86 13.64 7.18 1.94
#